data_AF-A0A2V7E5A3-F1
#
_entry.id   AF-A0A2V7E5A3-F1
#
_cell.length_a   1.000
_cell.length_b   1.000
_cell.length_c   1.000
_cell.angle_alpha   90.00
_cell.angle_beta   90.00
_cell.angle_gamma   90.00
#
_symmetry.space_group_name_H-M   'P 1'
#
loop_
_entity.id
_entity.type
_entity.pdbx_description
1 polymer ?
#
loop_
_entity_poly.entity_id
_entity_poly.type
_entity_poly.pdbx_seq_one_letter_code
_entity_poly.pdbx_strand_id
1 'polypeptide(L)'
;MTWGAINELTTLTGYLRLRTVARHPVLDELLERIMRDESRHFFFYYRQAEERLRSPAAAGVARFLVDHFWGPVGTGVGTPGELEFMAKYLFDGEDGRIAIRKVDETIRRLPGFASVQLLEAWMNRHANGGRNGHGHR
;
A
#
# COMPACT_ATOMS: atom_id res chain seq x y z
N MET A 1 7.60 12.67 -3.32
CA MET A 1 7.99 12.14 -1.99
C MET A 1 6.88 11.31 -1.37
N THR A 2 5.70 11.86 -1.11
CA THR A 2 4.56 11.10 -0.55
C THR A 2 4.21 9.85 -1.35
N TRP A 3 4.16 9.95 -2.68
CA TRP A 3 3.93 8.79 -3.56
C TRP A 3 4.98 7.68 -3.39
N GLY A 4 6.26 8.06 -3.36
CA GLY A 4 7.36 7.13 -3.12
C GLY A 4 7.24 6.46 -1.76
N ALA A 5 6.94 7.23 -0.70
CA ALA A 5 6.72 6.68 0.63
C ALA A 5 5.57 5.66 0.66
N ILE A 6 4.46 5.93 -0.05
CA ILE A 6 3.34 4.98 -0.16
C ILE A 6 3.80 3.71 -0.88
N ASN A 7 4.47 3.84 -2.03
CA ASN A 7 4.95 2.70 -2.80
C ASN A 7 5.88 1.81 -1.96
N GLU A 8 6.91 2.38 -1.34
CA GLU A 8 7.85 1.60 -0.52
C GLU A 8 7.16 0.92 0.66
N LEU A 9 6.22 1.61 1.31
CA LEU A 9 5.48 1.02 2.43
C LEU A 9 4.60 -0.15 1.98
N THR A 10 3.92 -0.01 0.84
CA THR A 10 3.09 -1.09 0.28
C THR A 10 3.93 -2.29 -0.14
N THR A 11 5.08 -2.05 -0.78
CA THR A 11 6.03 -3.09 -1.19
C THR A 11 6.60 -3.82 0.01
N LEU A 12 7.06 -3.09 1.05
CA LEU A 12 7.59 -3.67 2.28
C LEU A 12 6.53 -4.52 3.00
N THR A 13 5.28 -4.05 3.03
CA THR A 13 4.17 -4.82 3.60
C THR A 13 3.88 -6.07 2.77
N GLY A 14 3.93 -5.98 1.44
CA GLY A 14 3.82 -7.12 0.54
C GLY A 14 4.91 -8.17 0.78
N TYR A 15 6.17 -7.76 0.93
CA TYR A 15 7.28 -8.66 1.26
C TYR A 15 7.15 -9.30 2.63
N LEU A 16 6.72 -8.54 3.65
CA LEU A 16 6.45 -9.08 4.97
C LEU A 16 5.35 -10.16 4.90
N ARG A 17 4.27 -9.91 4.14
CA ARG A 17 3.21 -10.90 3.94
C ARG A 17 3.70 -12.12 3.17
N LEU A 18 4.46 -11.92 2.10
CA LEU A 18 5.02 -13.01 1.31
C LEU A 18 5.90 -13.92 2.16
N ARG A 19 6.75 -13.36 3.03
CA ARG A 19 7.54 -14.12 4.02
C ARG A 19 6.65 -14.99 4.90
N THR A 20 5.55 -14.42 5.45
CA THR A 20 4.64 -15.16 6.35
C THR A 20 3.87 -16.29 5.68
N VAL A 21 3.49 -16.11 4.41
CA VAL A 21 2.66 -17.06 3.66
C VAL A 21 3.52 -18.14 2.98
N ALA A 22 4.66 -17.77 2.39
CA ALA A 22 5.51 -18.70 1.65
C ALA A 22 6.36 -19.61 2.54
N ARG A 23 6.80 -19.13 3.72
CA ARG A 23 7.59 -19.90 4.72
C ARG A 23 8.75 -20.68 4.11
N HIS A 24 9.50 -20.07 3.19
CA HIS A 24 10.59 -20.72 2.47
C HIS A 24 11.94 -20.16 2.94
N PRO A 25 12.84 -20.98 3.50
CA PRO A 25 14.02 -20.49 4.24
C PRO A 25 14.95 -19.59 3.41
N VAL A 26 15.16 -19.90 2.13
CA VAL A 26 15.98 -19.06 1.23
C VAL A 26 15.26 -17.76 0.87
N LEU A 27 13.93 -17.82 0.71
CA LEU A 27 13.16 -16.64 0.34
C LEU A 27 13.10 -15.67 1.52
N ASP A 28 12.96 -16.19 2.73
CA ASP A 28 12.94 -15.41 3.96
C ASP A 28 14.22 -14.60 4.14
N GLU A 29 15.39 -15.21 3.87
CA GLU A 29 16.68 -14.52 3.96
C GLU A 29 16.80 -13.40 2.92
N LEU A 30 16.38 -13.67 1.68
CA LEU A 30 16.40 -12.67 0.60
C LEU A 30 15.46 -11.50 0.90
N LEU A 31 14.21 -11.80 1.30
CA LEU A 31 13.23 -10.79 1.65
C LEU A 31 13.68 -9.95 2.84
N GLU A 32 14.33 -10.55 3.84
CA GLU A 32 14.84 -9.79 4.99
C GLU A 32 15.90 -8.75 4.58
N ARG A 33 16.80 -9.11 3.66
CA ARG A 33 17.81 -8.18 3.13
C ARG A 33 17.16 -7.07 2.31
N ILE A 34 16.26 -7.41 1.39
CA ILE A 34 15.55 -6.44 0.55
C ILE A 34 14.73 -5.48 1.41
N MET A 35 13.93 -6.00 2.35
CA MET A 35 13.10 -5.19 3.23
C MET A 35 13.92 -4.22 4.09
N ARG A 36 15.15 -4.58 4.47
CA ARG A 36 16.04 -3.69 5.20
C ARG A 36 16.41 -2.47 4.35
N ASP A 37 16.67 -2.65 3.06
CA ASP A 37 16.98 -1.56 2.16
C ASP A 37 15.74 -0.71 1.87
N GLU A 38 14.59 -1.33 1.59
CA GLU A 38 13.33 -0.60 1.37
C GLU A 38 12.87 0.17 2.60
N SER A 39 13.14 -0.33 3.82
CA SER A 39 12.83 0.41 5.04
C SER A 39 13.57 1.75 5.14
N ARG A 40 14.80 1.81 4.62
CA ARG A 40 15.60 3.06 4.58
C ARG A 40 15.07 4.02 3.53
N HIS A 41 14.70 3.51 2.35
CA HIS A 41 14.06 4.30 1.30
C HIS A 41 12.72 4.87 1.77
N PHE A 42 11.88 4.04 2.38
CA PHE A 42 10.63 4.46 3.00
C PHE A 42 10.87 5.59 4.01
N PHE A 43 11.80 5.42 4.95
CA PHE A 43 12.07 6.44 5.95
C PHE A 43 12.51 7.77 5.33
N PHE A 44 13.40 7.71 4.33
CA PHE A 44 13.85 8.90 3.60
C PHE A 44 12.66 9.63 2.94
N TYR A 45 11.85 8.91 2.14
CA TYR A 45 10.70 9.51 1.46
C TYR A 45 9.65 10.01 2.44
N TYR A 46 9.40 9.29 3.53
CA TYR A 46 8.42 9.65 4.54
C TYR A 46 8.81 10.95 5.24
N ARG A 47 10.07 11.10 5.68
CA ARG A 47 10.55 12.33 6.31
C ARG A 47 10.52 13.53 5.37
N GLN A 48 10.95 13.33 4.12
CA GLN A 48 10.91 14.37 3.10
C GLN A 48 9.47 14.76 2.71
N ALA A 49 8.53 13.81 2.79
CA ALA A 49 7.10 14.08 2.63
C ALA A 49 6.56 14.87 3.82
N GLU A 50 6.80 14.43 5.05
CA GLU A 50 6.37 15.09 6.28
C GLU A 50 6.78 16.57 6.32
N GLU A 51 8.03 16.87 5.95
CA GLU A 51 8.54 18.25 5.92
C GLU A 51 7.86 19.09 4.83
N ARG A 52 7.74 18.58 3.60
CA ARG A 52 7.13 19.32 2.48
C ARG A 52 5.62 19.51 2.63
N LEU A 53 4.94 18.55 3.25
CA LEU A 53 3.50 18.59 3.50
C LEU A 53 3.11 19.57 4.61
N ARG A 54 4.06 20.17 5.32
CA ARG A 54 3.77 21.30 6.22
C ARG A 54 3.18 22.50 5.48
N SER A 55 3.45 22.64 4.19
CA SER A 55 2.76 23.60 3.32
C SER A 55 1.37 23.08 2.97
N PRO A 56 0.27 23.77 3.34
CA PRO A 56 -1.09 23.32 3.05
C PRO A 56 -1.37 23.16 1.55
N ALA A 57 -0.76 24.00 0.71
CA ALA A 57 -0.88 23.90 -0.74
C ALA A 57 -0.24 22.60 -1.27
N ALA A 58 0.96 22.28 -0.79
CA ALA A 58 1.64 21.04 -1.16
C ALA A 58 0.87 19.82 -0.66
N ALA A 59 0.29 19.89 0.55
CA ALA A 59 -0.56 18.83 1.08
C ALA A 59 -1.83 18.62 0.25
N GLY A 60 -2.51 19.69 -0.16
CA GLY A 60 -3.69 19.62 -1.02
C GLY A 60 -3.39 18.98 -2.38
N VAL A 61 -2.31 19.40 -3.04
CA VAL A 61 -1.89 18.83 -4.34
C VAL A 61 -1.51 17.35 -4.20
N ALA A 62 -0.69 17.01 -3.20
CA ALA A 62 -0.29 15.63 -2.95
C ALA A 62 -1.51 14.75 -2.65
N ARG A 63 -2.44 15.26 -1.84
CA ARG A 63 -3.70 14.59 -1.53
C ARG A 63 -4.51 14.28 -2.78
N PHE A 64 -4.73 15.30 -3.62
CA PHE A 64 -5.48 15.15 -4.86
C PHE A 64 -4.86 14.11 -5.80
N LEU A 65 -3.55 14.16 -5.98
CA LEU A 65 -2.83 13.21 -6.84
C LEU A 65 -2.96 11.77 -6.32
N VAL A 66 -2.83 11.59 -5.01
CA VAL A 66 -2.95 10.27 -4.40
C VAL A 66 -4.38 9.73 -4.50
N ASP A 67 -5.41 10.54 -4.25
CA ASP A 67 -6.80 10.08 -4.32
C ASP A 67 -7.26 9.71 -5.74
N HIS A 68 -6.75 10.40 -6.76
CA HIS A 68 -7.22 10.22 -8.15
C HIS A 68 -6.36 9.29 -8.99
N PHE A 69 -5.05 9.25 -8.75
CA PHE A 69 -4.11 8.58 -9.66
C PHE A 69 -3.38 7.40 -9.03
N TRP A 70 -3.40 7.27 -7.70
CA TRP A 70 -2.64 6.21 -7.05
C TRP A 70 -3.32 4.85 -7.17
N GLY A 71 -2.51 3.83 -7.41
CA GLY A 71 -2.88 2.41 -7.34
C GLY A 71 -1.71 1.57 -6.83
N PRO A 72 -1.94 0.31 -6.44
CA PRO A 72 -0.89 -0.55 -5.92
C PRO A 72 0.24 -0.75 -6.92
N VAL A 73 1.46 -0.89 -6.41
CA VAL A 73 2.64 -1.24 -7.22
C VAL A 73 2.37 -2.55 -7.95
N GLY A 74 2.55 -2.56 -9.28
CA GLY A 74 2.17 -3.66 -10.16
C GLY A 74 0.95 -3.34 -11.06
N THR A 75 0.21 -2.26 -10.76
CA THR A 75 -0.82 -1.73 -11.66
C THR A 75 -0.18 -1.35 -13.00
N GLY A 76 -0.60 -2.00 -14.09
CA GLY A 76 -0.10 -1.75 -15.45
C GLY A 76 1.11 -2.59 -15.89
N VAL A 77 1.66 -3.46 -15.03
CA VAL A 77 2.77 -4.37 -15.38
C VAL A 77 2.25 -5.75 -15.81
N GLY A 78 1.25 -6.27 -15.09
CA GLY A 78 0.59 -7.54 -15.40
C GLY A 78 -0.87 -7.38 -15.77
N THR A 79 -1.56 -8.50 -15.97
CA THR A 79 -3.02 -8.48 -16.16
C THR A 79 -3.73 -8.12 -14.85
N PRO A 80 -4.91 -7.46 -14.91
CA PRO A 80 -5.67 -7.15 -13.70
C PRO A 80 -5.94 -8.36 -12.80
N GLY A 81 -6.17 -9.54 -13.41
CA GLY A 81 -6.41 -10.78 -12.68
C GLY A 81 -5.20 -11.29 -11.89
N GLU A 82 -3.98 -11.10 -12.39
CA GLU A 82 -2.75 -11.48 -11.67
C GLU A 82 -2.53 -10.58 -10.44
N LEU A 83 -2.79 -9.28 -10.58
CA LEU A 83 -2.69 -8.33 -9.46
C LEU A 83 -3.73 -8.63 -8.37
N GLU A 84 -4.97 -8.94 -8.76
CA GLU A 84 -6.02 -9.36 -7.83
C GLU A 84 -5.69 -10.68 -7.15
N PHE A 85 -5.17 -11.65 -7.89
CA PHE A 85 -4.71 -12.92 -7.33
C PHE A 85 -3.59 -12.72 -6.32
N MET A 86 -2.55 -11.96 -6.67
CA MET A 86 -1.44 -11.66 -5.77
C MET A 86 -1.92 -10.95 -4.50
N ALA A 87 -2.81 -9.97 -4.65
CA ALA A 87 -3.36 -9.24 -3.52
C ALA A 87 -4.18 -10.15 -2.60
N LYS A 88 -5.02 -11.04 -3.15
CA LYS A 88 -5.72 -12.07 -2.37
C LYS A 88 -4.74 -13.00 -1.68
N TYR A 89 -3.77 -13.55 -2.41
CA TYR A 89 -2.79 -14.49 -1.86
C TYR A 89 -1.99 -13.89 -0.68
N LEU A 90 -1.57 -12.63 -0.78
CA LEU A 90 -0.78 -11.97 0.25
C LEU A 90 -1.62 -11.48 1.44
N PHE A 91 -2.82 -10.96 1.18
CA PHE A 91 -3.62 -10.24 2.16
C PHE A 91 -4.93 -10.93 2.56
N ASP A 92 -5.10 -12.21 2.25
CA ASP A 92 -6.24 -12.99 2.75
C ASP A 92 -6.19 -13.13 4.28
N GLY A 93 -7.36 -13.30 4.88
CA GLY A 93 -7.55 -13.49 6.31
C GLY A 93 -7.41 -12.23 7.16
N GLU A 94 -7.40 -12.42 8.49
CA GLU A 94 -7.34 -11.33 9.46
C GLU A 94 -6.00 -10.60 9.47
N ASP A 95 -4.89 -11.35 9.39
CA ASP A 95 -3.55 -10.78 9.38
C ASP A 95 -3.33 -9.87 8.16
N GLY A 96 -3.87 -10.24 7.00
CA GLY A 96 -3.83 -9.42 5.80
C GLY A 96 -4.57 -8.10 5.97
N ARG A 97 -5.78 -8.14 6.56
CA ARG A 97 -6.55 -6.92 6.90
C ARG A 97 -5.82 -6.03 7.89
N ILE A 98 -5.16 -6.60 8.91
CA ILE A 98 -4.35 -5.84 9.87
C ILE A 98 -3.18 -5.17 9.15
N ALA A 99 -2.47 -5.90 8.28
CA ALA A 99 -1.35 -5.36 7.51
C ALA A 99 -1.79 -4.19 6.61
N ILE A 100 -2.92 -4.33 5.92
CA ILE A 100 -3.49 -3.28 5.07
C ILE A 100 -3.83 -2.03 5.89
N ARG A 101 -4.53 -2.18 7.02
CA ARG A 101 -4.88 -1.03 7.89
C ARG A 101 -3.63 -0.31 8.41
N LYS A 102 -2.58 -1.05 8.76
CA LYS A 102 -1.32 -0.47 9.23
C LYS A 102 -0.65 0.41 8.17
N VAL A 103 -0.75 0.04 6.89
CA VAL A 103 -0.26 0.89 5.78
C VAL A 103 -1.02 2.22 5.77
N ASP A 104 -2.35 2.16 5.72
CA ASP A 104 -3.20 3.34 5.67
C ASP A 104 -2.99 4.23 6.91
N GLU A 105 -2.94 3.65 8.12
CA GLU A 105 -2.67 4.37 9.38
C GLU A 105 -1.32 5.07 9.37
N THR A 106 -0.29 4.46 8.80
CA THR A 106 1.04 5.06 8.71
C THR A 106 1.02 6.29 7.81
N ILE A 107 0.34 6.22 6.66
CA ILE A 107 0.23 7.35 5.75
C ILE A 107 -0.69 8.45 6.30
N ARG A 108 -1.74 8.09 7.04
CA ARG A 108 -2.64 9.06 7.72
C ARG A 108 -1.92 9.98 8.70
N ARG A 109 -0.75 9.60 9.20
CA ARG A 109 0.09 10.44 10.08
C ARG A 109 0.76 11.61 9.33
N LEU A 110 0.80 11.58 8.00
CA LEU A 110 1.35 12.70 7.23
C LEU A 110 0.39 13.92 7.27
N PRO A 111 0.93 15.15 7.33
CA PRO A 111 0.10 16.35 7.32
C PRO A 111 -0.81 16.40 6.07
N GLY A 112 -2.13 16.57 6.29
CA GLY A 112 -3.14 16.60 5.22
C GLY A 112 -3.61 15.23 4.71
N PHE A 113 -3.15 14.12 5.30
CA PHE A 113 -3.52 12.76 4.88
C PHE A 113 -4.41 12.00 5.87
N ALA A 114 -4.88 12.65 6.94
CA ALA A 114 -5.64 11.99 8.02
C ALA A 114 -6.86 11.16 7.55
N SER A 115 -7.51 11.55 6.46
CA SER A 115 -8.66 10.85 5.87
C SER A 115 -8.32 9.93 4.71
N VAL A 116 -7.03 9.61 4.46
CA VAL A 116 -6.64 8.80 3.29
C VAL A 116 -7.16 7.38 3.39
N GLN A 117 -7.68 6.89 2.27
CA GLN A 117 -8.01 5.50 2.07
C GLN A 117 -7.22 5.02 0.84
N LEU A 118 -6.28 4.09 1.07
CA LEU A 118 -5.37 3.64 0.02
C LEU A 118 -5.60 2.16 -0.25
N LEU A 119 -4.82 1.32 0.42
CA LEU A 119 -4.76 -0.10 0.16
C LEU A 119 -6.05 -0.77 0.62
N GLU A 120 -6.66 -0.29 1.71
CA GLU A 120 -7.95 -0.77 2.21
C GLU A 120 -9.08 -0.55 1.20
N ALA A 121 -9.19 0.67 0.65
CA ALA A 121 -10.20 0.98 -0.34
C ALA A 121 -9.98 0.22 -1.66
N TRP A 122 -8.73 0.06 -2.08
CA TRP A 122 -8.41 -0.71 -3.27
C TRP A 122 -8.75 -2.20 -3.09
N MET A 123 -8.38 -2.81 -1.97
CA MET A 123 -8.71 -4.21 -1.65
C MET A 123 -10.21 -4.45 -1.59
N ASN A 124 -10.98 -3.52 -1.04
CA ASN A 124 -12.44 -3.62 -1.01
C ASN A 124 -13.08 -3.51 -2.40
N ARG A 125 -12.49 -2.75 -3.31
CA ARG A 125 -12.97 -2.62 -4.69
C ARG A 125 -12.65 -3.85 -5.55
N HIS A 126 -11.45 -4.40 -5.42
CA HIS A 126 -10.91 -5.40 -6.35
C HIS A 126 -10.82 -6.81 -5.77
N ALA A 127 -10.35 -6.97 -4.53
CA ALA A 127 -10.06 -8.29 -3.97
C ALA A 127 -11.28 -8.92 -3.25
N ASN A 128 -12.09 -8.14 -2.53
CA ASN A 128 -13.23 -8.67 -1.78
C ASN A 128 -14.51 -8.85 -2.60
N GLY A 129 -14.44 -8.61 -3.92
CA GLY A 129 -15.62 -8.50 -4.78
C GLY A 129 -16.40 -7.25 -4.39
N GLY A 130 -16.27 -6.17 -5.16
CA GLY A 130 -17.01 -4.94 -4.90
C GLY A 130 -18.48 -5.26 -4.61
N ARG A 131 -18.93 -4.94 -3.39
CA ARG A 131 -20.35 -4.74 -3.09
C ARG A 131 -20.81 -3.45 -3.77
N ASN A 132 -20.64 -3.36 -5.08
CA ASN A 132 -21.49 -2.52 -5.89
C ASN A 132 -22.79 -3.30 -6.00
N GLY A 133 -23.74 -2.93 -5.16
CA GLY A 133 -25.12 -3.35 -5.28
C GLY A 133 -25.68 -2.87 -6.61
N HIS A 134 -25.40 -3.60 -7.70
CA HIS A 134 -26.37 -3.74 -8.77
C HIS A 134 -27.32 -4.84 -8.35
N GLY A 135 -28.34 -4.41 -7.60
CA GLY A 135 -29.56 -5.19 -7.47
C GLY A 135 -30.09 -5.44 -8.86
N HIS A 136 -30.17 -6.72 -9.22
CA HIS A 136 -31.13 -7.18 -10.19
C HIS A 136 -32.52 -6.73 -9.71
N ARG A 137 -33.14 -5.84 -10.47
CA ARG A 137 -34.57 -5.80 -10.80
C ARG A 137 -34.81 -4.82 -11.93
#